data_AF-A0AAD6WRX5-F1
#
_entry.id   AF-A0AAD6WRX5-F1
#
_cell.length_a   1.000
_cell.length_b   1.000
_cell.length_c   1.000
_cell.angle_alpha   90.00
_cell.angle_beta   90.00
_cell.angle_gamma   90.00
#
_symmetry.space_group_name_H-M   'P 1'
#
loop_
_entity.id
_entity.type
_entity.pdbx_description
1 polymer ?
#
loop_
_entity_poly.entity_id
_entity_poly.type
_entity_poly.pdbx_seq_one_letter_code
_entity_poly.pdbx_strand_id
1 'polypeptide(L)' 'MDAPLHPPLRMDALSSKPLSSRNTQKRLEVFLQDLQDRTTAAQSGHTAVTVQVQKLKDALKEEREDIKAVAKS' A
#
# COMPACT_ATOMS: atom_id res chain seq x y z
N MET A 1 -20.14 -2.49 33.42
CA MET A 1 -19.09 -1.93 32.55
C MET A 1 -19.79 -1.13 31.48
N ASP A 2 -19.45 0.15 31.33
CA ASP A 2 -20.01 1.00 30.28
C ASP A 2 -19.47 0.59 28.91
N ALA A 3 -20.36 0.45 27.93
CA ALA A 3 -19.98 0.16 26.55
C ALA A 3 -19.29 1.39 25.93
N PRO A 4 -18.31 1.21 25.02
CA PRO A 4 -17.67 2.33 24.34
C PRO A 4 -18.69 3.16 23.56
N LEU A 5 -18.70 4.48 23.80
CA LEU A 5 -19.60 5.46 23.17
C LEU A 5 -19.61 5.39 21.63
N HIS A 6 -18.52 4.91 21.03
CA HIS A 6 -18.40 4.66 19.60
C HIS A 6 -17.73 3.31 19.38
N PRO A 7 -18.49 2.20 19.26
CA PRO A 7 -17.91 0.93 18.91
C PRO A 7 -17.22 1.03 17.52
N PRO A 8 -16.12 0.30 17.28
CA PRO A 8 -15.47 0.29 15.98
C PRO A 8 -16.44 -0.14 14.89
N LEU A 9 -16.31 0.45 13.70
CA LEU A 9 -17.04 -0.04 12.53
C LEU A 9 -16.69 -1.51 12.29
N ARG A 10 -17.74 -2.33 12.13
CA ARG A 10 -17.60 -3.71 11.67
C ARG A 10 -17.58 -3.70 10.15
N MET A 11 -16.57 -4.34 9.56
CA MET A 11 -16.43 -4.48 8.12
C MET A 11 -16.42 -5.96 7.76
N ASP A 12 -17.30 -6.36 6.84
CA ASP A 12 -17.37 -7.71 6.31
C ASP A 12 -16.82 -7.74 4.88
N ALA A 13 -15.98 -8.71 4.57
CA ALA A 13 -15.40 -8.85 3.24
C ALA A 13 -16.43 -9.39 2.24
N LEU A 14 -16.81 -8.59 1.26
CA LEU A 14 -17.74 -9.02 0.20
C LEU A 14 -17.07 -9.93 -0.84
N SER A 15 -15.78 -9.70 -1.12
CA SER A 15 -14.98 -10.53 -2.02
C SER A 15 -13.48 -10.26 -1.85
N SER A 16 -12.65 -11.20 -2.28
CA SER A 16 -11.19 -11.04 -2.38
C SER A 16 -10.72 -11.54 -3.74
N LYS A 17 -9.88 -10.74 -4.42
CA LYS A 17 -9.29 -11.08 -5.71
C LYS A 17 -7.79 -10.83 -5.67
N PRO A 18 -6.95 -11.81 -6.09
CA PRO A 18 -5.51 -11.62 -6.13
C PRO A 18 -5.13 -10.56 -7.18
N LEU A 19 -4.02 -9.87 -6.93
CA LEU A 19 -3.43 -8.90 -7.85
C LEU A 19 -2.04 -9.39 -8.28
N SER A 20 -1.73 -9.25 -9.56
CA SER A 20 -0.37 -9.48 -10.07
C SER A 20 0.59 -8.40 -9.54
N SER A 21 1.87 -8.73 -9.33
CA SER A 21 2.91 -7.78 -8.89
C SER A 21 2.97 -6.51 -9.76
N ARG A 22 2.81 -6.63 -11.08
CA ARG A 22 2.76 -5.49 -12.01
C ARG A 22 1.62 -4.51 -11.72
N ASN A 23 0.41 -5.04 -11.49
CA ASN A 23 -0.77 -4.22 -11.19
C ASN A 23 -0.66 -3.62 -9.79
N THR A 24 -0.08 -4.36 -8.84
CA THR A 24 0.20 -3.86 -7.49
C THR A 24 1.15 -2.68 -7.53
N GLN A 25 2.26 -2.78 -8.27
CA GLN A 25 3.25 -1.69 -8.40
C GLN A 25 2.61 -0.39 -8.92
N LYS A 26 1.82 -0.47 -10.01
CA LYS A 26 1.13 0.70 -10.57
C LYS A 26 0.16 1.35 -9.57
N ARG A 27 -0.57 0.53 -8.82
CA ARG A 27 -1.52 1.02 -7.79
C ARG A 27 -0.79 1.68 -6.63
N LEU A 28 0.35 1.15 -6.22
CA LEU A 28 1.17 1.72 -5.16
C LEU A 28 1.76 3.07 -5.54
N GLU A 29 2.19 3.25 -6.80
CA GLU A 29 2.68 4.55 -7.31
C GLU A 29 1.60 5.62 -7.22
N VAL A 30 0.38 5.34 -7.69
CA VAL A 30 -0.75 6.27 -7.60
C VAL A 30 -1.15 6.54 -6.15
N PHE A 31 -1.19 5.51 -5.31
CA PHE A 31 -1.54 5.65 -3.90
C PHE A 31 -0.53 6.48 -3.13
N LEU A 32 0.78 6.29 -3.35
CA LEU A 32 1.81 7.08 -2.68
C LEU A 32 1.75 8.56 -3.06
N GLN A 33 1.43 8.87 -4.32
CA GLN A 33 1.20 10.24 -4.76
C GLN A 33 0.00 10.88 -4.02
N ASP A 34 -1.15 10.21 -4.03
CA ASP A 34 -2.35 10.69 -3.30
C ASP A 34 -2.10 10.85 -1.80
N LEU A 35 -1.42 9.87 -1.21
CA LEU A 35 -1.07 9.91 0.21
C LEU A 35 -0.17 11.11 0.51
N GLN A 36 0.84 11.38 -0.32
CA GLN A 36 1.74 12.51 -0.12
C GLN A 36 1.01 13.85 -0.26
N ASP A 37 0.13 13.98 -1.24
CA ASP A 37 -0.68 15.19 -1.46
C ASP A 37 -1.59 15.45 -0.25
N ARG A 38 -2.25 14.40 0.26
CA ARG A 38 -3.12 14.48 1.45
C ARG A 38 -2.35 14.73 2.74
N THR A 39 -1.17 14.11 2.90
CA THR A 39 -0.34 14.28 4.09
C THR A 39 0.21 15.70 4.17
N THR A 40 0.62 16.26 3.03
CA THR A 40 1.06 17.66 2.92
C THR A 40 -0.08 18.62 3.24
N ALA A 41 -1.29 18.35 2.75
CA ALA A 41 -2.47 19.16 3.02
C ALA A 41 -2.98 19.06 4.48
N ALA A 42 -2.88 17.88 5.10
CA ALA A 42 -3.41 17.62 6.44
C ALA A 42 -2.42 17.91 7.57
N GLN A 43 -1.16 18.28 7.28
CA GLN A 43 -0.07 18.44 8.26
C GLN A 43 0.09 17.24 9.22
N SER A 44 -0.36 16.06 8.79
CA SER A 44 -0.46 14.87 9.64
C SER A 44 0.79 13.99 9.51
N GLY A 45 1.33 13.47 10.62
CA GLY A 45 2.56 12.67 10.65
C GLY A 45 2.41 11.20 10.22
N HIS A 46 1.88 10.92 9.03
CA HIS A 46 1.79 9.54 8.50
C HIS A 46 3.11 9.03 7.87
N THR A 47 4.24 9.44 8.44
CA THR A 47 5.58 9.17 7.88
C THR A 47 5.93 7.69 7.89
N ALA A 48 5.57 6.96 8.96
CA ALA A 48 5.88 5.54 9.09
C ALA A 48 5.14 4.68 8.04
N VAL A 49 3.86 4.97 7.80
CA VAL A 49 3.06 4.27 6.78
C VAL A 49 3.62 4.54 5.39
N THR A 50 3.94 5.79 5.09
CA THR A 50 4.55 6.18 3.81
C THR A 50 5.85 5.43 3.56
N VAL A 51 6.74 5.34 4.56
CA VAL A 51 8.00 4.60 4.46
C VAL A 51 7.77 3.10 4.20
N GLN A 52 6.82 2.46 4.88
CA GLN A 52 6.54 1.04 4.68
C GLN A 52 5.99 0.76 3.28
N VAL A 53 5.08 1.60 2.80
CA VAL A 53 4.49 1.47 1.46
C VAL A 53 5.55 1.72 0.38
N GLN A 54 6.46 2.66 0.61
CA GLN A 54 7.61 2.92 -0.26
C GLN A 54 8.55 1.70 -0.34
N LYS A 55 8.88 1.08 0.80
CA LYS A 55 9.68 -0.16 0.83
C LYS A 55 9.02 -1.30 0.04
N LEU A 56 7.69 -1.45 0.16
CA LEU A 56 6.95 -2.45 -0.61
C LEU A 56 7.04 -2.19 -2.12
N LYS A 57 6.90 -0.93 -2.55
CA LYS A 57 7.07 -0.55 -3.96
C LYS A 57 8.44 -0.93 -4.48
N ASP A 58 9.49 -0.66 -3.70
CA ASP A 58 10.87 -0.93 -4.09
C ASP A 58 11.15 -2.43 -4.16
N ALA A 59 10.67 -3.22 -3.19
CA ALA A 59 10.79 -4.68 -3.21
C ALA A 59 10.07 -5.32 -4.42
N LEU A 60 8.88 -4.84 -4.80
CA LEU A 60 8.18 -5.31 -5.99
C LEU A 60 8.89 -4.95 -7.29
N LYS A 61 9.67 -3.87 -7.29
CA LYS A 61 10.50 -3.49 -8.45
C LYS A 61 11.71 -4.43 -8.55
N GLU A 62 12.38 -4.69 -7.44
CA GLU A 62 13.52 -5.62 -7.34
C GLU A 62 13.14 -7.03 -7.81
N GLU A 63 12.05 -7.60 -7.26
CA GLU A 63 11.52 -8.91 -7.66
C GLU A 63 11.34 -9.02 -9.19
N ARG A 64 10.84 -7.95 -9.83
CA ARG A 64 10.64 -7.94 -11.28
C ARG A 64 11.93 -7.87 -12.07
N GLU A 65 12.95 -7.17 -11.59
CA GLU A 65 14.25 -7.13 -12.26
C GLU A 65 14.96 -8.48 -12.12
N ASP A 66 14.87 -9.13 -10.97
CA ASP A 66 15.42 -10.47 -10.75
C ASP A 66 14.77 -11.51 -11.67
N ILE A 67 13.44 -11.50 -11.78
CA ILE A 67 12.72 -12.39 -12.71
C ILE A 67 13.18 -12.17 -14.16
N LYS A 68 13.41 -10.91 -14.57
CA LYS A 68 13.92 -10.63 -15.93
C LYS A 68 15.36 -11.11 -16.10
N ALA A 69 16.21 -10.98 -15.09
CA ALA A 69 17.60 -11.41 -15.14
C ALA A 69 17.70 -12.94 -15.29
N VAL A 70 16.88 -13.68 -14.54
CA VAL A 70 16.77 -15.15 -14.65
C VAL A 70 16.26 -15.56 -16.03
N ALA A 71 15.25 -14.88 -16.57
CA ALA A 71 14.69 -15.21 -17.89
C ALA A 71 15.63 -14.94 -19.08
N LYS A 72 16.74 -14.22 -18.87
CA LYS A 72 17.71 -13.85 -19.91
C LYS A 72 18.97 -14.74 -19.90
N SER A 73 19.16 -15.56 -18.86
CA SER A 73 20.25 -16.55 -18.76
C SER A 73 19.81 -17.90 -19.34
#